data_AF-A0A7C2L7F2-F1
#
_entry.id   AF-A0A7C2L7F2-F1
#
_cell.length_a   1.000
_cell.length_b   1.000
_cell.length_c   1.000
_cell.angle_alpha   90.00
_cell.angle_beta   90.00
_cell.angle_gamma   90.00
#
_symmetry.space_group_name_H-M   'P 1'
#
loop_
_entity.id
_entity.type
_entity.pdbx_description
1 polymer ?
#
loop_
_entity_poly.entity_id
_entity_poly.type
_entity_poly.pdbx_seq_one_letter_code
_entity_poly.pdbx_strand_id
1 'polypeptide(L)'
;MRMVFAKPSVFVALASVLSALTAVLTYLPGLAFPSPTGGYTHVGDTVIYLSALLFGPWMGLTVGLIGPVVADLLVGYPRWFVTLAAHGLQGLIAGLGRGRRFPLQLAAMILGGLVMSFTYFAVNV
;
A
#
# COMPACT_ATOMS: atom_id res chain seq x y z
N MET A 1 19.09 -9.64 -2.63
CA MET A 1 17.92 -8.89 -3.15
C MET A 1 18.43 -7.58 -3.73
N ARG A 2 18.51 -7.45 -5.06
CA ARG A 2 19.07 -6.23 -5.69
C ARG A 2 17.99 -5.15 -5.75
N MET A 3 18.29 -3.96 -5.21
CA MET A 3 17.46 -2.77 -5.49
C MET A 3 17.48 -2.51 -6.99
N VAL A 4 16.30 -2.23 -7.56
CA VAL A 4 16.10 -1.99 -9.00
C VAL A 4 16.82 -0.74 -9.47
N PHE A 5 16.95 0.23 -8.56
CA PHE A 5 17.41 1.56 -8.90
C PHE A 5 18.91 1.67 -8.72
N ALA A 6 19.61 1.87 -9.84
CA ALA A 6 21.03 2.19 -9.86
C ALA A 6 21.33 3.59 -9.29
N LYS A 7 20.30 4.45 -9.15
CA LYS A 7 20.42 5.82 -8.62
C LYS A 7 19.34 6.09 -7.56
N PRO A 8 19.69 6.58 -6.36
CA PRO A 8 18.73 6.91 -5.30
C PRO A 8 17.68 7.95 -5.72
N SER A 9 18.05 8.90 -6.57
CA SER A 9 17.14 9.96 -7.06
C SER A 9 15.93 9.41 -7.82
N VAL A 10 16.11 8.35 -8.61
CA VAL A 10 15.02 7.73 -9.38
C VAL A 10 14.05 7.01 -8.44
N PHE A 11 14.57 6.34 -7.41
CA PHE A 11 13.71 5.70 -6.39
C PHE A 11 12.82 6.73 -5.71
N VAL A 12 13.41 7.84 -5.23
CA VAL A 12 12.65 8.90 -4.56
C VAL A 12 11.61 9.50 -5.48
N ALA A 13 11.97 9.85 -6.72
CA ALA A 13 11.02 10.43 -7.68
C ALA A 13 9.82 9.51 -7.93
N LEU A 14 10.07 8.22 -8.21
CA LEU A 14 9.00 7.26 -8.44
C LEU A 14 8.19 6.97 -7.17
N ALA A 15 8.84 6.86 -6.01
CA ALA A 15 8.15 6.64 -4.74
C ALA A 15 7.20 7.81 -4.45
N SER A 16 7.63 9.05 -4.65
CA SER A 16 6.81 10.24 -4.48
C SER A 16 5.61 10.26 -5.43
N VAL A 17 5.82 10.02 -6.72
CA VAL A 17 4.73 10.02 -7.72
C VAL A 17 3.73 8.90 -7.46
N LEU A 18 4.20 7.69 -7.18
CA LEU A 18 3.32 6.55 -6.89
C LEU A 18 2.58 6.71 -5.56
N SER A 19 3.21 7.32 -4.54
CA SER A 19 2.55 7.65 -3.27
C SER A 19 1.48 8.72 -3.47
N ALA A 20 1.76 9.77 -4.24
CA ALA A 20 0.77 10.79 -4.57
C ALA A 20 -0.42 10.20 -5.33
N LEU A 21 -0.16 9.33 -6.32
CA LEU A 21 -1.22 8.63 -7.04
C LEU A 21 -2.04 7.72 -6.11
N THR A 22 -1.38 6.99 -5.22
CA THR A 22 -2.05 6.15 -4.20
C THR A 22 -2.94 7.00 -3.30
N ALA A 23 -2.46 8.17 -2.84
CA ALA A 23 -3.22 9.08 -2.01
C ALA A 23 -4.47 9.60 -2.71
N VAL A 24 -4.35 10.06 -3.97
CA VAL A 24 -5.48 10.55 -4.77
C VAL A 24 -6.53 9.45 -5.00
N LEU A 25 -6.07 8.24 -5.35
CA LEU A 25 -6.94 7.08 -5.57
C LEU A 25 -7.51 6.50 -4.28
N THR A 26 -7.00 6.88 -3.12
CA THR A 26 -7.53 6.45 -1.82
C THR A 26 -8.53 7.50 -1.31
N TYR A 27 -8.18 8.77 -1.38
CA TYR A 27 -8.99 9.89 -0.92
C TYR A 27 -10.27 10.06 -1.74
N LEU A 28 -10.19 10.18 -3.07
CA LEU A 28 -11.36 10.52 -3.89
C LEU A 28 -12.45 9.42 -3.85
N PRO A 29 -12.13 8.13 -4.07
CA PRO A 29 -13.13 7.07 -3.95
C PRO A 29 -13.54 6.83 -2.50
N GLY A 30 -12.65 7.08 -1.54
CA GLY A 30 -12.94 6.97 -0.10
C GLY A 30 -14.12 7.84 0.35
N LEU A 31 -14.28 9.02 -0.25
CA LEU A 31 -15.41 9.91 -0.01
C LEU A 31 -16.75 9.34 -0.52
N ALA A 32 -16.72 8.45 -1.52
CA ALA A 32 -17.91 7.87 -2.14
C ALA A 32 -18.24 6.46 -1.62
N PHE A 33 -17.23 5.71 -1.15
CA PHE A 33 -17.35 4.30 -0.75
C PHE A 33 -16.97 4.11 0.73
N PRO A 34 -17.89 4.44 1.65
CA PRO A 34 -17.69 4.20 3.07
C PRO A 34 -17.58 2.69 3.35
N SER A 35 -16.67 2.33 4.25
CA SER A 35 -16.49 0.96 4.71
C SER A 35 -17.55 0.62 5.77
N PRO A 36 -18.13 -0.60 5.74
CA PRO A 36 -19.05 -1.08 6.78
C PRO A 36 -18.47 -1.06 8.20
N THR A 37 -17.14 -1.03 8.34
CA THR A 37 -16.42 -1.09 9.63
C THR A 37 -16.02 0.28 10.20
N GLY A 38 -16.59 1.39 9.70
CA GLY A 38 -16.33 2.73 10.23
C GLY A 38 -15.06 3.39 9.67
N GLY A 39 -14.85 3.23 8.36
CA GLY A 39 -13.75 3.84 7.60
C GLY A 39 -14.15 4.04 6.14
N TYR A 40 -13.20 3.94 5.22
CA TYR A 40 -13.45 4.06 3.78
C TYR A 40 -12.59 3.08 2.97
N THR A 41 -12.94 2.89 1.70
CA THR A 41 -12.29 1.88 0.86
C THR A 41 -10.98 2.39 0.24
N HIS A 42 -9.88 1.65 0.43
CA HIS A 42 -8.56 1.98 -0.12
C HIS A 42 -8.38 1.48 -1.57
N VAL A 43 -8.98 2.17 -2.54
CA VAL A 43 -8.83 1.82 -3.97
C VAL A 43 -7.37 2.00 -4.45
N GLY A 44 -6.60 2.87 -3.78
CA GLY A 44 -5.18 3.08 -4.03
C GLY A 44 -4.28 1.85 -3.79
N ASP A 45 -4.78 0.81 -3.11
CA ASP A 45 -4.05 -0.46 -2.90
C ASP A 45 -3.57 -1.09 -4.20
N THR A 46 -4.30 -0.86 -5.29
CA THR A 46 -3.91 -1.28 -6.63
C THR A 46 -2.51 -0.74 -6.99
N VAL A 47 -2.23 0.52 -6.67
CA VAL A 47 -0.94 1.17 -6.93
C VAL A 47 0.14 0.62 -6.00
N ILE A 48 -0.20 0.29 -4.74
CA ILE A 48 0.71 -0.37 -3.81
C ILE A 48 1.15 -1.72 -4.40
N TYR A 49 0.21 -2.58 -4.80
CA TYR A 49 0.53 -3.88 -5.40
C TYR A 49 1.32 -3.74 -6.70
N LEU A 50 0.94 -2.81 -7.58
CA LEU A 50 1.68 -2.55 -8.81
C LEU A 50 3.11 -2.10 -8.51
N SER A 51 3.29 -1.15 -7.60
CA SER A 51 4.62 -0.66 -7.23
C SER A 51 5.49 -1.76 -6.60
N ALA A 52 4.89 -2.61 -5.78
CA ALA A 52 5.56 -3.73 -5.14
C ALA A 52 6.03 -4.79 -6.15
N LEU A 53 5.16 -5.17 -7.10
CA LEU A 53 5.48 -6.18 -8.11
C LEU A 53 6.44 -5.65 -9.19
N LEU A 54 6.30 -4.38 -9.58
CA LEU A 54 7.12 -3.74 -10.63
C LEU A 54 8.46 -3.20 -10.13
N PHE A 55 8.53 -2.69 -8.90
CA PHE A 55 9.70 -2.00 -8.33
C PHE A 55 10.27 -2.68 -7.06
N GLY A 56 9.61 -3.73 -6.58
CA GLY A 56 10.08 -4.57 -5.48
C GLY A 56 9.55 -4.12 -4.12
N PRO A 57 9.93 -4.86 -3.05
CA PRO A 57 9.28 -4.74 -1.75
C PRO A 57 9.61 -3.45 -1.01
N TRP A 58 10.81 -2.90 -1.23
CA TRP A 58 11.13 -1.59 -0.68
C TRP A 58 10.26 -0.50 -1.28
N MET A 59 9.99 -0.55 -2.59
CA MET A 59 9.09 0.41 -3.21
C MET A 59 7.65 0.24 -2.73
N GLY A 60 7.16 -1.00 -2.67
CA GLY A 60 5.85 -1.31 -2.14
C GLY A 60 5.68 -0.81 -0.70
N LEU A 61 6.70 -1.01 0.15
CA LEU A 61 6.71 -0.51 1.51
C LEU A 61 6.64 1.03 1.55
N THR A 62 7.46 1.76 0.81
CA THR A 62 7.43 3.23 0.85
C THR A 62 6.09 3.77 0.35
N VAL A 63 5.59 3.23 -0.76
CA VAL A 63 4.32 3.68 -1.36
C VAL A 63 3.16 3.36 -0.43
N GLY A 64 3.15 2.18 0.19
CA GLY A 64 2.14 1.77 1.17
C GLY A 64 2.20 2.53 2.50
N LEU A 65 3.38 3.00 2.91
CA LEU A 65 3.51 3.86 4.10
C LEU A 65 3.05 5.29 3.83
N ILE A 66 3.41 5.88 2.68
CA ILE A 66 3.20 7.31 2.45
C ILE A 66 1.81 7.58 1.86
N GLY A 67 1.44 6.88 0.79
CA GLY A 67 0.24 7.21 0.01
C GLY A 67 -1.07 7.13 0.82
N PRO A 68 -1.40 5.97 1.40
CA PRO A 68 -2.63 5.80 2.18
C PRO A 68 -2.70 6.71 3.42
N VAL A 69 -1.56 6.97 4.06
CA VAL A 69 -1.50 7.82 5.26
C VAL A 69 -1.74 9.28 4.91
N VAL A 70 -1.21 9.75 3.77
CA VAL A 70 -1.55 11.08 3.27
C VAL A 70 -3.06 11.18 3.02
N ALA A 71 -3.68 10.15 2.44
CA ALA A 71 -5.13 10.14 2.26
C ALA A 71 -5.88 10.19 3.60
N ASP A 72 -5.47 9.40 4.59
CA ASP A 72 -6.06 9.42 5.93
C ASP A 72 -5.97 10.78 6.61
N LEU A 73 -4.82 11.44 6.51
CA LEU A 73 -4.63 12.78 7.06
C LEU A 73 -5.55 13.81 6.37
N LEU A 74 -5.80 13.66 5.07
CA LEU A 74 -6.72 14.52 4.32
C LEU A 74 -8.19 14.25 4.66
N VAL A 75 -8.58 12.98 4.86
CA VAL A 75 -9.94 12.61 5.32
C VAL A 75 -10.16 12.96 6.79
N GLY A 76 -9.08 13.10 7.58
CA GLY A 76 -9.15 13.30 9.02
C GLY A 76 -9.38 11.99 9.78
N TYR A 77 -8.90 10.85 9.26
CA TYR A 77 -9.06 9.55 9.89
C TYR A 77 -8.19 9.45 11.17
N PRO A 78 -8.79 9.25 12.36
CA PRO A 78 -8.06 9.35 13.63
C PRO A 78 -7.06 8.21 13.87
N ARG A 79 -7.23 7.06 13.19
CA ARG A 79 -6.39 5.86 13.33
C ARG A 79 -5.41 5.68 12.17
N TRP A 80 -4.90 6.77 11.60
CA TRP A 80 -3.94 6.77 10.50
C TRP A 80 -2.65 5.96 10.77
N PHE A 81 -2.28 5.76 12.03
CA PHE A 81 -1.14 4.92 12.41
C PHE A 81 -1.35 3.43 12.11
N VAL A 82 -2.60 2.97 12.08
CA VAL A 82 -2.95 1.59 11.69
C VAL A 82 -2.66 1.39 10.21
N THR A 83 -3.02 2.39 9.40
CA THR A 83 -2.82 2.44 7.95
C THR A 83 -1.34 2.32 7.58
N LEU A 84 -0.44 2.95 8.34
CA LEU A 84 1.01 2.78 8.17
C LEU A 84 1.40 1.30 8.24
N ALA A 85 1.03 0.62 9.33
CA ALA A 85 1.40 -0.78 9.53
C ALA A 85 0.73 -1.68 8.48
N ALA A 86 -0.57 -1.49 8.26
CA ALA A 86 -1.39 -2.34 7.41
C ALA A 86 -0.90 -2.30 5.95
N HIS A 87 -0.79 -1.10 5.36
CA HIS A 87 -0.43 -0.94 3.96
C HIS A 87 1.08 -0.99 3.70
N GLY A 88 1.91 -0.57 4.66
CA GLY A 88 3.36 -0.73 4.58
C GLY A 88 3.76 -2.21 4.53
N LEU A 89 3.17 -3.04 5.40
CA LEU A 89 3.41 -4.49 5.40
C LEU A 89 2.82 -5.17 4.16
N GLN A 90 1.62 -4.77 3.72
CA GLN A 90 1.03 -5.25 2.47
C GLN A 90 1.96 -5.05 1.27
N GLY A 91 2.48 -3.83 1.09
CA GLY A 91 3.38 -3.50 0.00
C GLY A 91 4.71 -4.24 0.09
N LEU A 92 5.24 -4.40 1.31
CA LEU A 92 6.45 -5.19 1.55
C LEU A 92 6.26 -6.66 1.16
N ILE A 93 5.19 -7.30 1.64
CA ILE A 93 4.91 -8.71 1.41
C ILE A 93 4.63 -8.96 -0.08
N ALA A 94 3.79 -8.14 -0.70
CA ALA A 94 3.50 -8.25 -2.13
C ALA A 94 4.78 -8.17 -2.98
N GLY A 95 5.72 -7.30 -2.61
CA GLY A 95 6.95 -7.11 -3.36
C GLY A 95 7.93 -8.27 -3.25
N LEU A 96 7.80 -9.15 -2.25
CA LEU A 96 8.55 -10.42 -2.19
C LEU A 96 8.16 -11.36 -3.36
N GLY A 97 6.96 -11.20 -3.91
CA GLY A 97 6.49 -11.93 -5.08
C GLY A 97 7.17 -11.51 -6.38
N ARG A 98 7.87 -10.37 -6.41
CA ARG A 98 8.51 -9.85 -7.62
C ARG A 98 9.44 -10.88 -8.27
N GLY A 99 9.29 -11.06 -9.59
CA GLY A 99 10.14 -11.94 -10.39
C GLY A 99 9.94 -13.43 -10.10
N ARG A 100 8.98 -13.79 -9.24
CA ARG A 100 8.54 -15.17 -9.04
C ARG A 100 7.49 -15.55 -10.08
N ARG A 101 7.16 -16.85 -10.11
CA ARG A 101 6.07 -17.37 -10.95
C ARG A 101 4.72 -16.75 -10.56
N PHE A 102 3.80 -16.63 -11.51
CA PHE A 102 2.45 -16.09 -11.28
C PHE A 102 1.74 -16.60 -10.01
N PRO A 103 1.67 -17.91 -9.71
CA PRO A 103 1.01 -18.37 -8.48
C PRO A 103 1.69 -17.87 -7.20
N LEU A 104 3.01 -17.67 -7.20
CA LEU A 104 3.73 -17.11 -6.05
C LEU A 104 3.49 -15.61 -5.90
N GLN A 105 3.34 -14.88 -7.01
CA GLN A 105 2.94 -13.47 -6.97
C GLN A 105 1.53 -13.34 -6.40
N LEU A 106 0.59 -14.16 -6.86
CA LEU A 106 -0.77 -14.18 -6.36
C LEU A 106 -0.82 -14.55 -4.88
N ALA A 107 -0.08 -15.57 -4.45
CA ALA A 107 0.02 -15.94 -3.04
C ALA A 107 0.59 -14.80 -2.18
N ALA A 108 1.61 -14.08 -2.65
CA ALA A 108 2.15 -12.92 -1.95
C ALA A 108 1.15 -11.75 -1.86
N MET A 109 0.36 -11.52 -2.92
CA MET A 109 -0.71 -10.51 -2.90
C MET A 109 -1.82 -10.86 -1.92
N ILE A 110 -2.28 -12.11 -1.94
CA ILE A 110 -3.30 -12.60 -1.00
C ILE A 110 -2.79 -12.48 0.43
N LEU A 111 -1.54 -12.90 0.69
CA LEU A 111 -0.93 -12.79 2.01
C LEU A 111 -0.81 -11.33 2.46
N GLY A 112 -0.38 -10.42 1.56
CA GLY A 112 -0.31 -8.99 1.86
C GLY A 112 -1.67 -8.39 2.20
N GLY A 113 -2.71 -8.73 1.44
CA GLY A 113 -4.08 -8.28 1.69
C GLY A 113 -4.67 -8.85 2.98
N LEU A 114 -4.37 -10.11 3.31
CA LEU A 114 -4.75 -10.70 4.59
C LEU A 114 -4.07 -9.97 5.76
N VAL A 115 -2.77 -9.70 5.68
CA VAL A 115 -2.06 -8.96 6.74
C VAL A 115 -2.64 -7.56 6.92
N MET A 116 -2.95 -6.84 5.84
CA MET A 116 -3.62 -5.54 5.92
C MET A 116 -4.99 -5.66 6.62
N SER A 117 -5.84 -6.58 6.17
CA SER A 117 -7.19 -6.78 6.72
C SER A 117 -7.16 -7.18 8.19
N PHE A 118 -6.28 -8.12 8.57
CA PHE A 118 -6.09 -8.54 9.96
C PHE A 118 -5.60 -7.40 10.85
N THR A 119 -4.75 -6.51 10.32
CA THR A 119 -4.26 -5.35 11.07
C THR A 119 -5.41 -4.40 11.40
N TYR A 120 -6.31 -4.13 10.45
CA TYR A 120 -7.51 -3.32 10.74
C TYR A 120 -8.50 -4.05 11.66
N PHE A 121 -8.65 -5.36 11.51
CA PHE A 121 -9.55 -6.15 12.36
C PHE A 121 -9.08 -6.16 13.82
N ALA A 122 -7.79 -6.38 14.07
CA ALA A 122 -7.23 -6.45 15.42
C ALA A 122 -7.29 -5.12 16.19
N VAL A 123 -7.41 -3.99 15.51
CA VAL A 123 -7.50 -2.66 16.14
C VAL A 123 -8.95 -2.18 16.30
N ASN A 124 -9.89 -2.67 15.48
CA ASN A 124 -11.29 -2.26 15.51
C ASN A 124 -12.20 -3.18 16.35
N VAL A 125 -11.69 -4.34 16.82
CA VAL A 125 -12.33 -5.21 17.82
C VAL A 125 -11.84 -4.86 19.21
#